data_AF-A0A1X7SZN0-F1
#
_entry.id   AF-A0A1X7SZN0-F1
#
_cell.length_a   1.000
_cell.length_b   1.000
_cell.length_c   1.000
_cell.angle_alpha   90.00
_cell.angle_beta   90.00
_cell.angle_gamma   90.00
#
_symmetry.space_group_name_H-M   'P 1'
#
loop_
_entity.id
_entity.type
_entity.pdbx_description
1 polymer ?
#
loop_
_entity_poly.entity_id
_entity_poly.type
_entity_poly.pdbx_seq_one_letter_code
_entity_poly.pdbx_strand_id
1 'polypeptide(L)' 'MDCLSDIDAALGMYNAAGTSITPAELNEACKTVTGSSVSSHLVDVLFTIFDENNDGELSRKEFVHVLKSRNSCGLQKS' A
#
# COMPACT_ATOMS: atom_id res chain seq x y z
N MET A 1 -10.65 14.67 -0.15
CA MET A 1 -9.34 14.80 0.53
C MET A 1 -9.08 13.41 1.07
N ASP A 2 -8.68 12.56 0.15
CA ASP A 2 -8.82 11.12 0.28
C ASP A 2 -7.45 10.57 0.66
N CYS A 3 -7.12 10.59 1.95
CA CYS A 3 -5.85 10.08 2.47
C CYS A 3 -5.55 8.66 1.97
N LEU A 4 -6.59 7.88 1.67
CA LEU A 4 -6.51 6.52 1.12
C LEU A 4 -6.00 6.48 -0.33
N SER A 5 -6.18 7.55 -1.10
CA SER A 5 -5.67 7.70 -2.47
C SER A 5 -4.21 8.14 -2.46
N ASP A 6 -3.85 9.03 -1.54
CA ASP A 6 -2.46 9.45 -1.31
C ASP A 6 -1.59 8.29 -0.83
N ILE A 7 -2.12 7.47 0.10
CA ILE A 7 -1.44 6.25 0.56
C ILE A 7 -1.31 5.24 -0.58
N ASP A 8 -2.34 5.07 -1.43
CA ASP A 8 -2.29 4.19 -2.61
C ASP A 8 -1.26 4.63 -3.64
N ALA A 9 -1.14 5.94 -3.89
CA ALA A 9 -0.15 6.50 -4.80
C ALA A 9 1.29 6.33 -4.26
N ALA A 10 1.48 6.58 -2.96
CA ALA A 10 2.76 6.36 -2.27
C ALA A 10 3.17 4.90 -2.42
N LEU A 11 2.26 4.01 -2.06
CA LEU A 11 2.37 2.58 -2.23
C LEU A 11 2.78 2.21 -3.68
N GLY A 12 2.04 2.70 -4.68
CA GLY A 12 2.29 2.41 -6.10
C GLY A 12 3.67 2.84 -6.60
N MET A 13 4.16 4.00 -6.13
CA MET A 13 5.49 4.53 -6.48
C MET A 13 6.63 3.67 -5.91
N TYR A 14 6.51 3.23 -4.66
CA TYR A 14 7.54 2.38 -4.04
C TYR A 14 7.60 0.99 -4.72
N ASN A 15 6.45 0.43 -5.10
CA ASN A 15 6.42 -0.79 -5.91
C ASN A 15 7.05 -0.60 -7.30
N ALA A 16 6.88 0.57 -7.92
CA ALA A 16 7.51 0.88 -9.20
C ALA A 16 9.06 0.92 -9.10
N ALA A 17 9.60 1.25 -7.92
CA ALA A 17 11.04 1.16 -7.65
C ALA A 17 11.54 -0.30 -7.56
N GLY A 18 10.64 -1.27 -7.38
CA GLY A 18 10.92 -2.68 -7.52
C GLY A 18 11.54 -3.39 -6.32
N THR A 19 11.50 -2.73 -5.16
CA THR A 19 11.97 -3.23 -3.86
C THR A 19 10.78 -3.65 -3.00
N SER A 20 10.97 -4.66 -2.15
CA SER A 20 10.00 -5.05 -1.13
C SER A 20 9.76 -3.89 -0.16
N ILE A 21 8.51 -3.55 0.11
CA ILE A 21 8.19 -2.46 1.04
C ILE A 21 8.07 -3.05 2.43
N THR A 22 8.74 -2.44 3.41
CA THR A 22 8.61 -2.81 4.83
C THR A 22 7.64 -1.85 5.53
N PRO A 23 7.07 -2.20 6.70
CA PRO A 23 6.19 -1.30 7.45
C PRO A 23 6.88 0.02 7.85
N ALA A 24 8.21 0.01 8.03
CA ALA A 24 8.98 1.22 8.30
C ALA A 24 9.00 2.17 7.08
N GLU A 25 9.27 1.63 5.89
CA GLU A 25 9.23 2.39 4.63
C GLU A 25 7.83 2.92 4.34
N LEU A 26 6.80 2.12 4.63
CA LEU A 26 5.41 2.54 4.48
C LEU A 26 5.07 3.71 5.41
N ASN A 27 5.57 3.71 6.64
CA ASN A 27 5.35 4.80 7.60
C ASN A 27 6.01 6.11 7.10
N GLU A 28 7.26 6.04 6.65
CA GLU A 28 8.00 7.17 6.06
C GLU A 28 7.30 7.70 4.81
N ALA A 29 6.82 6.81 3.94
CA ALA A 29 6.06 7.18 2.75
C ALA A 29 4.76 7.89 3.12
N CYS A 30 3.96 7.30 4.02
CA CYS A 30 2.70 7.90 4.48
C CYS A 30 2.93 9.26 5.13
N LYS A 31 3.99 9.41 5.93
CA LYS A 31 4.37 10.68 6.56
C LYS A 31 4.77 11.72 5.53
N THR A 32 5.44 11.31 4.45
CA THR A 32 5.82 12.18 3.33
C THR A 32 4.60 12.65 2.53
N VAL A 33 3.61 11.79 2.30
CA VAL A 33 2.46 12.13 1.44
C VAL A 33 1.33 12.81 2.21
N THR A 34 1.05 12.36 3.44
CA THR A 34 -0.01 12.95 4.29
C THR A 34 0.49 14.09 5.18
N GLY A 35 1.81 14.30 5.26
CA GLY A 35 2.43 15.28 6.15
C GLY A 35 2.28 14.98 7.65
N SER A 36 1.64 13.85 8.00
CA SER A 36 1.28 13.50 9.37
C SER A 36 1.83 12.12 9.71
N SER A 37 2.31 11.96 10.95
CA SER A 37 2.78 10.65 11.42
C SER A 37 1.60 9.70 11.53
N VAL A 38 1.60 8.66 10.72
CA VAL A 38 0.60 7.59 10.82
C VAL A 38 0.96 6.70 12.01
N SER A 39 -0.03 6.37 12.85
CA SER A 39 0.19 5.49 14.01
C SER A 39 0.69 4.12 13.54
N SER A 40 1.69 3.57 14.24
CA SER A 40 2.24 2.23 13.95
C SER A 40 1.14 1.19 13.81
N HIS A 41 0.07 1.32 14.62
CA HIS A 41 -1.06 0.39 14.60
C HIS A 41 -1.88 0.47 13.30
N LEU A 42 -1.99 1.64 12.68
CA LEU A 42 -2.69 1.81 11.40
C LEU A 42 -1.85 1.26 10.25
N VAL A 43 -0.53 1.49 10.29
CA VAL A 43 0.42 0.89 9.36
C VAL A 43 0.34 -0.62 9.44
N ASP A 44 0.33 -1.19 10.65
CA ASP A 44 0.23 -2.63 10.89
C ASP A 44 -1.05 -3.22 10.29
N VAL A 45 -2.21 -2.60 10.58
CA VAL A 45 -3.51 -3.03 10.02
C VAL A 45 -3.55 -2.92 8.49
N LEU A 46 -3.03 -1.83 7.92
CA LEU A 46 -2.90 -1.71 6.46
C LEU A 46 -1.99 -2.81 5.93
N PHE A 47 -0.85 -3.05 6.57
CA PHE A 47 0.08 -4.09 6.20
C PHE A 47 -0.59 -5.46 6.19
N THR A 48 -1.32 -5.83 7.24
CA THR A 48 -2.08 -7.10 7.30
C THR A 48 -3.13 -7.23 6.19
N ILE A 49 -3.69 -6.11 5.71
CA ILE A 49 -4.67 -6.13 4.60
C ILE A 49 -3.96 -6.35 3.26
N PHE A 50 -2.74 -5.83 3.09
CA PHE A 50 -1.98 -5.92 1.85
C PHE A 50 -1.09 -7.18 1.77
N ASP A 51 -0.62 -7.68 2.91
CA ASP A 51 0.31 -8.79 3.08
C ASP A 51 -0.48 -10.11 3.16
N GLU A 52 -0.64 -10.77 2.01
CA GLU A 52 -1.45 -11.97 1.85
C GLU A 52 -0.74 -13.19 2.46
N ASN A 53 0.59 -13.21 2.42
CA ASN A 53 1.40 -14.32 2.93
C ASN A 53 1.86 -14.12 4.40
N ASN A 54 1.66 -12.92 4.96
CA ASN A 54 2.04 -12.53 6.31
C ASN A 54 3.56 -12.69 6.56
N ASP A 55 4.39 -12.39 5.56
CA ASP A 55 5.85 -12.44 5.68
C ASP A 55 6.45 -11.16 6.28
N GLY A 56 5.65 -10.08 6.39
CA GLY A 56 6.09 -8.79 6.93
C GLY A 56 6.76 -7.89 5.89
N GLU A 57 6.80 -8.31 4.63
CA GLU A 57 7.27 -7.53 3.49
C GLU A 57 6.24 -7.56 2.36
N LEU A 58 5.91 -6.39 1.80
CA LEU A 58 5.05 -6.33 0.62
C LEU A 58 5.87 -6.54 -0.64
N SER A 59 5.75 -7.73 -1.20
CA SER A 59 6.37 -8.06 -2.48
C SER A 59 5.61 -7.44 -3.65
N ARG A 60 6.32 -7.17 -4.75
CA ARG A 60 5.73 -6.68 -6.02
C ARG A 60 4.49 -7.47 -6.45
N LYS A 61 4.45 -8.78 -6.18
CA LYS A 61 3.31 -9.65 -6.54
C LYS A 61 2.05 -9.33 -5.73
N GLU A 62 2.17 -9.21 -4.43
CA GLU A 62 1.06 -8.88 -3.50
C GLU A 62 0.55 -7.48 -3.79
N PHE A 63 1.49 -6.58 -4.09
CA PHE A 63 1.18 -5.23 -4.52
C PHE A 63 0.33 -5.16 -5.79
N VAL A 64 0.78 -5.86 -6.83
CA VAL A 64 0.06 -5.92 -8.10
C VAL A 64 -1.27 -6.64 -7.93
N HIS A 65 -1.35 -7.64 -7.05
CA HIS A 65 -2.60 -8.31 -6.71
C HIS A 65 -3.60 -7.31 -6.12
N VAL A 66 -3.19 -6.53 -5.13
CA VAL A 66 -4.09 -5.57 -4.46
C VAL A 66 -4.41 -4.36 -5.35
N LEU A 67 -3.43 -3.79 -6.06
CA LEU A 67 -3.69 -2.70 -7.03
C LEU A 67 -4.65 -3.16 -8.14
N LYS A 68 -4.50 -4.40 -8.64
CA LYS A 68 -5.47 -4.96 -9.60
C LYS A 68 -6.83 -5.20 -8.96
N SER A 69 -6.89 -5.69 -7.73
CA SER A 69 -8.13 -5.91 -6.98
C SER A 69 -8.88 -4.59 -6.75
N ARG A 70 -8.14 -3.50 -6.46
CA ARG A 70 -8.70 -2.16 -6.26
C ARG A 70 -9.10 -1.47 -7.57
N ASN A 71 -8.33 -1.64 -8.66
CA ASN A 71 -8.67 -1.15 -9.99
C ASN A 71 -9.76 -1.98 -10.70
N SER A 72 -10.12 -3.17 -10.20
CA SER A 72 -11.22 -3.98 -10.73
C SER A 72 -12.56 -3.77 -10.02
N CYS A 73 -12.62 -2.88 -9.02
CA CYS A 73 -13.89 -2.36 -8.49
C CYS A 73 -14.49 -1.26 -9.40
N GLY A 74 -14.49 -1.50 -10.73
CA GLY A 74 -15.07 -0.61 -11.73
C GLY A 74 -14.77 -1.01 -13.19
N LEU A 75 -15.74 -1.69 -13.84
CA LEU A 75 -15.85 -2.03 -15.28
C LEU A 75 -14.85 -3.08 -15.82
N GLN A 76 -15.25 -4.20 -16.42
CA GLN A 76 -16.38 -4.39 -17.35
C GLN A 76 -17.13 -5.70 -17.12
N LYS A 77 -18.45 -5.60 -17.29
CA LYS A 77 -19.37 -6.72 -17.54
C LYS A 77 -19.38 -6.98 -19.04
N SER A 78 -19.08 -8.20 -19.48
CA SER A 78 -19.71 -8.95 -20.58
C SER A 78 -18.81 -10.11 -21.00
#